data_AF-A0A511AVK0-F1
#
_entry.id   AF-A0A511AVK0-F1
#
_cell.length_a   1.000
_cell.length_b   1.000
_cell.length_c   1.000
_cell.angle_alpha   90.00
_cell.angle_beta   90.00
_cell.angle_gamma   90.00
#
_symmetry.space_group_name_H-M   'P 1'
#
loop_
_entity.id
_entity.type
_entity.pdbx_description
1 polymer ?
#
loop_
_entity_poly.entity_id
_entity_poly.type
_entity_poly.pdbx_seq_one_letter_code
_entity_poly.pdbx_strand_id
1 'polypeptide(L)'
;MAQPSLRLSPQAAEQLMTLRQRRAAEARQLLSAATLQVDQRLALLNHASQILSDHQTHQLQVQTKIAARAQNAPVSAVLMRRDHEHIEELARHEKRLEDGITQAERDVEKSRQLAAVTRRLLMQYEQREKQARDLLERVLTEHRTAQEQREEQDIAELAMMRQSSGRLTRQRSTTSRFSLP
;
A
#
# COMPACT_ATOMS: atom_id res chain seq x y z
N MET A 1 -26.30 31.92 -15.59
CA MET A 1 -25.53 31.01 -16.46
C MET A 1 -25.04 29.85 -15.60
N ALA A 2 -25.76 28.74 -15.53
CA ALA A 2 -25.29 27.56 -14.80
C ALA A 2 -24.23 26.86 -15.66
N GLN A 3 -23.01 26.70 -15.15
CA GLN A 3 -22.00 25.87 -15.79
C GLN A 3 -22.56 24.45 -15.92
N PRO A 4 -22.42 23.77 -17.08
CA PRO A 4 -22.74 22.36 -17.16
C PRO A 4 -21.77 21.65 -16.22
N SER A 5 -22.26 21.21 -15.05
CA SER A 5 -21.51 20.31 -14.20
C SER A 5 -21.21 19.08 -15.04
N LEU A 6 -19.93 18.81 -15.28
CA LEU A 6 -19.47 17.57 -15.90
C LEU A 6 -19.98 16.42 -15.04
N ARG A 7 -21.17 15.91 -15.35
CA ARG A 7 -21.75 14.75 -14.69
C ARG A 7 -21.01 13.54 -15.21
N LEU A 8 -20.21 12.93 -14.34
CA LEU A 8 -19.57 11.65 -14.63
C LEU A 8 -20.67 10.61 -14.92
N SER A 9 -20.51 9.87 -16.01
CA SER A 9 -21.39 8.74 -16.28
C SER A 9 -21.13 7.60 -15.29
N PRO A 10 -22.12 6.73 -15.01
CA PRO A 10 -21.93 5.53 -14.20
C PRO A 10 -20.73 4.69 -14.67
N GLN A 11 -20.61 4.49 -15.98
CA GLN A 11 -19.51 3.74 -16.58
C GLN A 11 -18.13 4.35 -16.30
N ALA A 12 -18.00 5.68 -16.35
CA ALA A 12 -16.74 6.35 -16.06
C ALA A 12 -16.39 6.27 -14.56
N ALA A 13 -17.39 6.32 -13.67
CA ALA A 13 -17.21 6.13 -12.24
C ALA A 13 -16.78 4.69 -11.90
N GLU A 14 -17.34 3.68 -12.57
CA GLU A 14 -16.95 2.27 -12.44
C GLU A 14 -15.49 2.06 -12.87
N GLN A 15 -15.11 2.58 -14.04
CA GLN A 15 -13.74 2.49 -14.54
C GLN A 15 -12.73 3.15 -13.58
N LEU A 16 -13.08 4.31 -13.03
CA LEU A 16 -12.25 4.98 -12.02
C LEU A 16 -12.10 4.10 -10.77
N MET A 17 -13.20 3.51 -10.29
CA MET A 17 -13.19 2.63 -9.12
C MET A 17 -12.30 1.41 -9.34
N THR A 18 -12.44 0.71 -10.48
CA THR A 18 -11.58 -0.43 -10.84
C THR A 18 -10.11 -0.03 -10.91
N LEU A 19 -9.79 1.12 -11.50
CA LEU A 19 -8.41 1.63 -11.54
C LEU A 19 -7.85 1.87 -10.13
N ARG A 20 -8.63 2.50 -9.25
CA ARG A 20 -8.20 2.77 -7.86
C ARG A 20 -8.02 1.50 -7.05
N GLN A 21 -8.91 0.52 -7.18
CA GLN A 21 -8.77 -0.79 -6.56
C GLN A 21 -7.48 -1.49 -6.99
N ARG A 22 -7.19 -1.50 -8.30
CA ARG A 22 -5.95 -2.10 -8.82
C ARG A 22 -4.72 -1.43 -8.23
N ARG A 23 -4.69 -0.09 -8.16
CA ARG A 23 -3.57 0.66 -7.56
C ARG A 23 -3.41 0.40 -6.06
N ALA A 24 -4.52 0.27 -5.32
CA ALA A 24 -4.47 -0.11 -3.91
C ALA A 24 -3.93 -1.55 -3.74
N ALA A 25 -4.35 -2.49 -4.59
CA ALA A 25 -3.84 -3.85 -4.58
C ALA A 25 -2.32 -3.91 -4.89
N GLU A 26 -1.87 -3.18 -5.91
CA GLU A 26 -0.44 -3.04 -6.24
C GLU A 26 0.34 -2.45 -5.04
N ALA A 27 -0.19 -1.44 -4.37
CA ALA A 27 0.44 -0.85 -3.18
C ALA A 27 0.51 -1.82 -1.99
N ARG A 28 -0.48 -2.70 -1.80
CA ARG A 28 -0.44 -3.75 -0.76
C ARG A 28 0.67 -4.76 -1.05
N GLN A 29 0.82 -5.18 -2.30
CA GLN A 29 1.90 -6.07 -2.72
C GLN A 29 3.27 -5.43 -2.48
N LEU A 30 3.43 -4.15 -2.85
CA LEU A 30 4.67 -3.41 -2.58
C LEU A 30 4.98 -3.33 -1.08
N LEU A 31 3.97 -3.06 -0.24
CA LEU A 31 4.18 -3.02 1.22
C LEU A 31 4.58 -4.39 1.77
N SER A 32 3.96 -5.46 1.29
CA SER A 32 4.33 -6.83 1.67
C SER A 32 5.79 -7.14 1.29
N ALA A 33 6.19 -6.81 0.07
CA ALA A 33 7.58 -6.98 -0.39
C ALA A 33 8.57 -6.14 0.42
N ALA A 34 8.26 -4.87 0.71
CA ALA A 34 9.10 -4.01 1.52
C ALA A 34 9.24 -4.52 2.96
N THR A 35 8.16 -5.06 3.54
CA THR A 35 8.18 -5.64 4.89
C THR A 35 9.04 -6.91 4.93
N LEU A 36 8.89 -7.79 3.94
CA LEU A 36 9.74 -8.98 3.80
C LEU A 36 11.23 -8.62 3.69
N GLN A 37 11.56 -7.54 2.95
CA GLN A 37 12.94 -7.06 2.88
C GLN A 37 13.45 -6.58 4.24
N VAL A 38 12.64 -5.88 5.04
CA VAL A 38 13.03 -5.49 6.41
C VAL A 38 13.35 -6.72 7.24
N ASP A 39 12.50 -7.75 7.20
CA ASP A 39 12.70 -8.98 7.97
C ASP A 39 13.98 -9.71 7.55
N GLN A 40 14.25 -9.79 6.24
CA GLN A 40 15.50 -10.38 5.72
C GLN A 40 16.73 -9.60 6.19
N ARG A 41 16.69 -8.27 6.17
CA ARG A 41 17.82 -7.44 6.64
C ARG A 41 18.04 -7.58 8.15
N LEU A 42 16.96 -7.68 8.92
CA LEU A 42 17.05 -7.95 10.36
C LEU A 42 17.65 -9.32 10.66
N ALA A 43 17.27 -10.34 9.90
CA ALA A 43 17.86 -11.68 10.05
C ALA A 43 19.37 -11.67 9.76
N LEU A 44 19.81 -10.95 8.73
CA LEU A 44 21.23 -10.79 8.42
C LEU A 44 21.99 -10.02 9.51
N LEU A 45 21.41 -8.95 10.04
CA LEU A 45 22.00 -8.20 11.17
C LEU A 45 22.14 -9.09 12.40
N ASN A 46 21.10 -9.82 12.77
CA ASN A 46 21.12 -10.73 13.92
C ASN A 46 22.19 -11.82 13.75
N HIS A 47 22.32 -12.38 12.53
CA HIS A 47 23.35 -13.36 12.24
C HIS A 47 24.76 -12.78 12.33
N ALA A 48 25.00 -11.57 11.81
CA ALA A 48 26.28 -10.88 11.93
C ALA A 48 26.65 -10.60 13.41
N SER A 49 25.67 -10.16 14.21
CA SER A 49 25.85 -9.96 15.65
C SER A 49 26.17 -11.26 16.39
N GLN A 50 25.56 -12.38 15.99
CA GLN A 50 25.91 -13.69 16.56
C GLN A 50 27.35 -14.08 16.22
N ILE A 51 27.79 -13.89 14.98
CA ILE A 51 29.18 -14.17 14.57
C ILE A 51 30.17 -13.32 15.38
N LEU A 52 29.88 -12.04 15.60
CA LEU A 52 30.74 -11.18 16.45
C LEU A 52 30.81 -11.71 17.89
N SER A 53 29.67 -12.09 18.47
CA SER A 53 29.61 -12.67 19.83
C SER A 53 30.43 -13.96 19.95
N ASP A 54 30.30 -14.86 18.96
CA ASP A 54 31.06 -16.11 18.91
C ASP A 54 32.57 -15.84 18.75
N HIS A 55 32.93 -14.85 17.91
CA HIS A 55 34.32 -14.40 17.74
C HIS A 55 34.90 -13.82 19.03
N GLN A 56 34.16 -12.97 19.74
CA GLN A 56 34.58 -12.40 21.02
C GLN A 56 34.79 -13.48 22.10
N THR A 57 33.89 -14.46 22.14
CA THR A 57 34.02 -15.62 23.01
C THR A 57 35.28 -16.42 22.69
N HIS A 58 35.54 -16.69 21.41
CA HIS A 58 36.75 -17.37 20.96
C HIS A 58 38.02 -16.58 21.32
N GLN A 59 38.02 -15.27 21.07
CA GLN A 59 39.14 -14.37 21.39
C GLN A 59 39.47 -14.37 22.88
N LEU A 60 38.46 -14.31 23.75
CA LEU A 60 38.63 -14.41 25.20
C LEU A 60 39.24 -15.75 25.62
N GLN A 61 38.77 -16.86 25.03
CA GLN A 61 39.33 -18.20 25.31
C GLN A 61 40.80 -18.29 24.89
N VAL A 62 41.16 -17.73 23.72
CA VAL A 62 42.55 -17.69 23.24
C VAL A 62 43.43 -16.88 24.20
N GLN A 63 43.01 -15.67 24.57
CA GLN A 63 43.76 -14.81 25.50
C GLN A 63 43.93 -15.48 26.87
N THR A 64 42.88 -16.13 27.38
CA THR A 64 42.93 -16.87 28.66
C THR A 64 43.93 -18.03 28.58
N LYS A 65 43.96 -18.79 27.48
CA LYS A 65 44.93 -19.87 27.27
C LYS A 65 46.37 -19.37 27.17
N ILE A 66 46.59 -18.22 26.52
CA ILE A 66 47.91 -17.58 26.41
C ILE A 66 48.37 -17.11 27.81
N ALA A 67 47.51 -16.43 28.56
CA ALA A 67 47.80 -15.95 29.90
C ALA A 67 48.14 -17.11 30.87
N ALA A 68 47.33 -18.18 30.86
CA ALA A 68 47.58 -19.36 31.69
C ALA A 68 48.93 -20.02 31.35
N ARG A 69 49.30 -20.08 30.07
CA ARG A 69 50.60 -20.64 29.66
C ARG A 69 51.77 -19.80 30.16
N ALA A 70 51.66 -18.47 30.06
CA ALA A 70 52.68 -17.54 30.53
C ALA A 70 52.86 -17.56 32.05
N GLN A 71 51.81 -17.88 32.80
CA GLN A 71 51.88 -18.02 34.27
C GLN A 71 52.50 -19.35 34.72
N ASN A 72 52.29 -20.43 33.96
CA ASN A 72 52.67 -21.79 34.38
C ASN A 72 54.11 -22.19 33.99
N ALA A 73 54.72 -21.54 33.00
CA ALA A 73 56.07 -21.88 32.55
C ALA A 73 56.77 -20.71 31.85
N PRO A 74 58.12 -20.69 31.81
CA PRO A 74 58.87 -19.76 30.97
C PRO A 74 58.49 -19.94 29.49
N VAL A 75 58.04 -18.87 28.85
CA VAL A 75 57.63 -18.87 27.44
C VAL A 75 58.78 -18.36 26.58
N SER A 76 59.04 -19.02 25.44
CA SER A 76 60.07 -18.57 24.50
C SER A 76 59.67 -17.28 23.79
N ALA A 77 60.65 -16.43 23.46
CA ALA A 77 60.41 -15.18 22.72
C ALA A 77 59.81 -15.40 21.32
N VAL A 78 59.99 -16.59 20.73
CA VAL A 78 59.34 -16.98 19.46
C VAL A 78 57.85 -17.23 19.67
N LEU A 79 57.48 -17.95 20.74
CA LEU A 79 56.09 -18.23 21.05
C LEU A 79 55.33 -16.96 21.45
N MET A 80 55.96 -16.05 22.21
CA MET A 80 55.36 -14.75 22.54
C MET A 80 55.05 -13.90 21.31
N ARG A 81 55.96 -13.87 20.32
CA ARG A 81 55.73 -13.15 19.06
C ARG A 81 54.56 -13.75 18.29
N ARG A 82 54.50 -15.07 18.17
CA ARG A 82 53.38 -15.77 17.51
C ARG A 82 52.04 -15.52 18.21
N ASP A 83 52.01 -15.59 19.54
CA ASP A 83 50.80 -15.33 20.32
C ASP A 83 50.35 -13.87 20.17
N HIS A 84 51.29 -12.91 20.10
CA HIS A 84 51.00 -11.50 19.84
C HIS A 84 50.42 -11.28 18.43
N GLU A 85 51.06 -11.81 17.40
CA GLU A 85 50.57 -11.75 16.01
C GLU A 85 49.15 -12.32 15.89
N HIS A 86 48.89 -13.46 16.55
CA HIS A 86 47.57 -14.07 16.53
C HIS A 86 46.50 -13.21 17.22
N ILE A 87 46.83 -12.56 18.35
CA ILE A 87 45.90 -11.62 19.01
C ILE A 87 45.62 -10.42 18.11
N GLU A 88 46.63 -9.89 17.42
CA GLU A 88 46.42 -8.80 16.46
C GLU A 88 45.52 -9.21 15.30
N GLU A 89 45.69 -10.42 14.77
CA GLU A 89 44.83 -10.97 13.71
C GLU A 89 43.37 -11.06 14.17
N LEU A 90 43.13 -11.55 15.40
CA LEU A 90 41.79 -11.63 15.99
C LEU A 90 41.17 -10.23 16.15
N ALA A 91 41.93 -9.24 16.62
CA ALA A 91 41.46 -7.86 16.75
C ALA A 91 41.14 -7.22 15.39
N ARG A 92 41.95 -7.48 14.34
CA ARG A 92 41.67 -7.03 12.97
C ARG A 92 40.44 -7.71 12.38
N HIS A 93 40.14 -8.94 12.79
CA HIS A 93 38.93 -9.65 12.37
C HIS A 93 37.69 -9.10 13.09
N GLU A 94 37.77 -8.86 14.40
CA GLU A 94 36.72 -8.24 15.21
C GLU A 94 36.27 -6.90 14.60
N LYS A 95 37.23 -6.01 14.31
CA LYS A 95 36.95 -4.73 13.67
C LYS A 95 36.19 -4.87 12.35
N ARG A 96 36.54 -5.86 11.52
CA ARG A 96 35.86 -6.12 10.25
C ARG A 96 34.42 -6.59 10.46
N LEU A 97 34.16 -7.37 11.51
CA LEU A 97 32.81 -7.78 11.88
C LEU A 97 31.98 -6.60 12.38
N GLU A 98 32.55 -5.72 13.21
CA GLU A 98 31.90 -4.49 13.69
C GLU A 98 31.54 -3.53 12.54
N ASP A 99 32.47 -3.33 11.59
CA ASP A 99 32.22 -2.54 10.38
C ASP A 99 31.08 -3.17 9.54
N GLY A 100 31.03 -4.50 9.46
CA GLY A 100 29.97 -5.25 8.78
C GLY A 100 28.61 -5.09 9.45
N ILE A 101 28.55 -5.13 10.78
CA ILE A 101 27.33 -4.89 11.57
C ILE A 101 26.84 -3.46 11.34
N THR A 102 27.73 -2.47 11.42
CA THR A 102 27.40 -1.07 11.16
C THR A 102 26.77 -0.88 9.77
N GLN A 103 27.27 -1.60 8.76
CA GLN A 103 26.69 -1.58 7.43
C GLN A 103 25.32 -2.27 7.38
N ALA A 104 25.17 -3.41 8.04
CA ALA A 104 23.89 -4.12 8.13
C ALA A 104 22.80 -3.29 8.83
N GLU A 105 23.14 -2.55 9.89
CA GLU A 105 22.24 -1.62 10.58
C GLU A 105 21.75 -0.52 9.63
N ARG A 106 22.65 0.07 8.83
CA ARG A 106 22.27 1.07 7.81
C ARG A 106 21.32 0.50 6.77
N ASP A 107 21.52 -0.75 6.36
CA ASP A 107 20.66 -1.41 5.37
C ASP A 107 19.28 -1.75 5.94
N VAL A 108 19.21 -2.14 7.22
CA VAL A 108 17.93 -2.28 7.96
C VAL A 108 17.20 -0.94 7.99
N GLU A 109 17.88 0.14 8.35
CA GLU A 109 17.27 1.47 8.44
C GLU A 109 16.73 1.95 7.09
N LYS A 110 17.51 1.82 6.01
CA LYS A 110 17.03 2.11 4.65
C LYS A 110 15.79 1.31 4.27
N SER A 111 15.77 0.02 4.62
CA SER A 111 14.63 -0.86 4.33
C SER A 111 13.39 -0.46 5.13
N ARG A 112 13.57 -0.05 6.40
CA ARG A 112 12.49 0.48 7.24
C ARG A 112 11.92 1.78 6.69
N GLN A 113 12.76 2.68 6.21
CA GLN A 113 12.33 3.92 5.56
C GLN A 113 11.53 3.63 4.30
N LEU A 114 11.97 2.70 3.46
CA LEU A 114 11.22 2.25 2.27
C LEU A 114 9.85 1.67 2.65
N ALA A 115 9.79 0.81 3.66
CA ALA A 115 8.53 0.25 4.15
C ALA A 115 7.59 1.35 4.69
N ALA A 116 8.12 2.35 5.39
CA ALA A 116 7.34 3.49 5.90
C ALA A 116 6.78 4.36 4.76
N VAL A 117 7.57 4.66 3.75
CA VAL A 117 7.12 5.39 2.54
C VAL A 117 6.03 4.59 1.82
N THR A 118 6.24 3.28 1.65
CA THR A 118 5.28 2.40 0.97
C THR A 118 3.97 2.28 1.73
N ARG A 119 4.02 2.26 3.08
CA ARG A 119 2.83 2.29 3.93
C ARG A 119 2.04 3.58 3.76
N ARG A 120 2.71 4.75 3.72
CA ARG A 120 2.05 6.05 3.45
C ARG A 120 1.40 6.06 2.07
N LEU A 121 2.07 5.51 1.07
CA LEU A 121 1.54 5.40 -0.29
C LEU A 121 0.29 4.51 -0.34
N LEU A 122 0.30 3.37 0.36
CA LEU A 122 -0.88 2.50 0.50
C LEU A 122 -2.06 3.26 1.11
N MET A 123 -1.85 3.96 2.23
CA MET A 123 -2.91 4.76 2.88
C MET A 123 -3.54 5.77 1.91
N GLN A 124 -2.72 6.44 1.09
CA GLN A 124 -3.23 7.37 0.07
C GLN A 124 -4.07 6.66 -1.00
N TYR A 125 -3.65 5.48 -1.46
CA TYR A 125 -4.40 4.73 -2.45
C TYR A 125 -5.70 4.15 -1.90
N GLU A 126 -5.70 3.66 -0.67
CA GLU A 126 -6.91 3.17 0.00
C GLU A 126 -7.91 4.32 0.26
N GLN A 127 -7.43 5.51 0.62
CA GLN A 127 -8.28 6.69 0.73
C GLN A 127 -8.91 7.06 -0.62
N ARG A 128 -8.13 7.03 -1.71
CA ARG A 128 -8.62 7.31 -3.07
C ARG A 128 -9.58 6.23 -3.57
N GLU A 129 -9.36 4.97 -3.21
CA GLU A 129 -10.30 3.88 -3.50
C GLU A 129 -11.63 4.10 -2.80
N LYS A 130 -11.60 4.47 -1.50
CA LYS A 130 -12.81 4.83 -0.75
C LYS A 130 -13.56 5.98 -1.40
N GLN A 131 -12.86 7.07 -1.75
CA GLN A 131 -13.47 8.21 -2.43
C GLN A 131 -14.10 7.84 -3.78
N ALA A 132 -13.45 6.96 -4.56
CA ALA A 132 -14.02 6.49 -5.83
C ALA A 132 -15.25 5.61 -5.63
N ARG A 133 -15.29 4.80 -4.56
CA ARG A 133 -16.45 4.00 -4.17
C ARG A 133 -17.63 4.89 -3.77
N ASP A 134 -17.39 5.86 -2.89
CA ASP A 134 -18.41 6.82 -2.45
C ASP A 134 -18.95 7.64 -3.64
N LEU A 135 -18.08 8.00 -4.59
CA LEU A 135 -18.47 8.68 -5.83
C LEU A 135 -19.34 7.79 -6.73
N LEU A 136 -18.96 6.53 -6.92
CA LEU A 136 -19.75 5.58 -7.71
C LEU A 136 -21.15 5.40 -7.13
N GLU A 137 -21.27 5.24 -5.82
CA GLU A 137 -22.57 5.13 -5.15
C GLU A 137 -23.44 6.38 -5.37
N ARG A 138 -22.85 7.58 -5.28
CA ARG A 138 -23.55 8.84 -5.58
C ARG A 138 -23.99 8.93 -7.03
N VAL A 139 -23.12 8.59 -8.00
CA VAL A 139 -23.45 8.64 -9.42
C VAL A 139 -24.57 7.66 -9.76
N LEU A 140 -24.56 6.46 -9.17
CA LEU A 140 -25.62 5.47 -9.38
C LEU A 140 -26.96 5.93 -8.80
N THR A 141 -26.96 6.53 -7.60
CA THR A 141 -28.18 7.06 -6.99
C THR A 141 -28.72 8.28 -7.73
N GLU A 142 -27.85 9.21 -8.17
CA GLU A 142 -28.23 10.35 -9.01
C GLU A 142 -28.78 9.91 -10.37
N HIS A 143 -28.17 8.89 -11.00
CA HIS A 143 -28.65 8.36 -12.27
C HIS A 143 -30.02 7.70 -12.13
N ARG A 144 -30.21 6.91 -11.06
CA ARG A 144 -31.49 6.24 -10.78
C ARG A 144 -32.61 7.26 -10.51
N THR A 145 -32.36 8.25 -9.66
CA THR A 145 -33.34 9.30 -9.36
C THR A 145 -33.68 10.14 -10.59
N ALA A 146 -32.70 10.45 -11.45
CA ALA A 146 -32.95 11.15 -12.71
C ALA A 146 -33.77 10.31 -13.70
N GLN A 147 -33.58 8.98 -13.70
CA GLN A 147 -34.38 8.07 -14.50
C GLN A 147 -35.83 7.99 -13.99
N GLU A 148 -36.03 7.82 -12.69
CA GLU A 148 -37.35 7.81 -12.04
C GLU A 148 -38.12 9.12 -12.32
N GLN A 149 -37.46 10.28 -12.24
CA GLN A 149 -38.07 11.57 -12.58
C GLN A 149 -38.48 11.70 -14.04
N ARG A 150 -37.70 11.14 -14.97
CA ARG A 150 -38.06 11.11 -16.40
C ARG A 150 -39.25 10.20 -16.65
N GLU A 151 -39.26 9.02 -16.04
CA GLU A 151 -40.39 8.09 -16.12
C GLU A 151 -41.68 8.72 -15.58
N GLU A 152 -41.61 9.45 -14.46
CA GLU A 152 -42.75 10.21 -13.91
C GLU A 152 -43.23 11.32 -14.86
N GLN A 153 -42.30 12.06 -15.49
CA GLN A 153 -42.62 13.08 -16.48
C GLN A 153 -43.31 12.47 -17.71
N ASP A 154 -42.78 11.38 -18.25
CA ASP A 154 -43.33 10.68 -19.40
C ASP A 154 -44.76 10.16 -19.11
N ILE A 155 -45.00 9.62 -17.90
CA ILE A 155 -46.33 9.18 -17.46
C ILE A 155 -47.30 10.36 -17.39
N ALA A 156 -46.87 11.50 -16.82
CA ALA A 156 -47.69 12.71 -16.72
C ALA A 156 -48.04 13.28 -18.11
N GLU A 157 -47.07 13.32 -19.03
CA GLU A 157 -47.29 13.74 -20.42
C GLU A 157 -48.27 12.82 -21.15
N LEU A 158 -48.10 11.49 -21.04
CA LEU A 158 -49.02 10.51 -21.61
C LEU A 158 -50.45 10.62 -21.04
N ALA A 159 -50.59 10.95 -19.75
CA ALA A 159 -51.89 11.18 -19.14
C ALA A 159 -52.56 12.44 -19.70
N MET A 160 -51.82 13.54 -19.86
CA MET A 160 -52.32 14.77 -20.48
C MET A 160 -52.71 14.58 -21.96
N MET A 161 -51.93 13.82 -22.73
CA MET A 161 -52.25 13.50 -24.13
C MET A 161 -53.54 12.66 -24.25
N ARG A 162 -53.78 11.72 -23.32
CA ARG A 162 -55.03 10.96 -23.26
C ARG A 162 -56.24 11.83 -22.93
N GLN A 163 -56.11 12.74 -21.96
CA GLN A 163 -57.20 13.64 -21.57
C GLN A 163 -57.54 14.64 -22.68
N SER A 164 -56.55 15.19 -23.37
CA SER A 164 -56.76 16.10 -24.52
C SER A 164 -57.40 15.37 -25.71
N SER A 165 -57.00 14.13 -26.00
CA SER A 165 -57.62 13.29 -27.04
C SER A 165 -59.07 12.88 -26.71
N GLY A 166 -59.37 12.59 -25.45
CA GLY A 166 -60.74 12.32 -24.96
C GLY A 166 -61.65 13.56 -25.01
N ARG A 167 -61.09 14.76 -24.87
CA ARG A 167 -61.84 16.02 -24.96
C ARG A 167 -62.22 16.39 -26.41
N LEU A 168 -61.32 16.11 -27.37
CA LEU A 168 -61.54 16.33 -28.80
C LEU A 168 -62.61 15.38 -29.40
N THR A 169 -62.64 14.12 -28.97
CA THR A 169 -63.67 13.16 -29.42
C THR A 169 -65.06 13.42 -28.83
N ARG A 170 -65.13 13.98 -27.61
CA ARG A 170 -66.39 14.38 -26.97
C ARG A 170 -66.98 15.69 -27.52
N GLN A 171 -66.15 16.62 -27.99
CA GLN A 171 -66.64 17.82 -28.69
C GLN A 171 -67.19 17.49 -30.08
N ARG A 172 -66.62 16.49 -30.77
CA ARG A 172 -67.06 16.08 -32.11
C ARG A 172 -68.42 15.34 -32.10
N SER A 173 -68.75 14.64 -31.01
CA SER A 173 -70.05 13.97 -30.86
C SER A 173 -71.18 14.89 -30.41
N THR A 174 -70.88 16.07 -29.86
CA THR A 174 -71.90 17.08 -29.54
C THR A 174 -72.15 18.09 -30.67
N THR A 175 -71.23 18.26 -31.63
CA THR A 175 -71.47 19.10 -32.83
C THR A 175 -72.19 18.37 -33.98
N SER A 176 -72.28 17.04 -33.95
CA SER A 176 -72.91 16.24 -35.04
C SER A 176 -74.41 15.92 -34.81
N ARG A 177 -75.11 16.70 -33.99
CA ARG A 177 -76.58 16.55 -33.78
C ARG A 177 -77.42 17.74 -34.25
N PHE A 178 -76.82 18.75 -34.87
CA PHE A 178 -77.54 19.86 -35.49
C PHE A 178 -77.09 20.05 -36.94
N SER A 179 -77.58 19.19 -37.83
CA SER A 179 -77.62 19.45 -39.27
C SER A 179 -78.80 18.65 -39.85
N LEU A 180 -80.00 19.24 -39.75
CA LEU A 180 -81.18 18.95 -40.58
C LEU A 180 -81.02 19.77 -41.87
N PRO A 181 -81.48 19.25 -43.03
CA PRO A 181 -82.91 19.21 -43.34
C PRO A 181 -83.52 17.81 -43.33
#